data_AF-A0A255ELN1-F1
#
_entry.id   AF-A0A255ELN1-F1
#
_cell.length_a   1.000
_cell.length_b   1.000
_cell.length_c   1.000
_cell.angle_alpha   90.00
_cell.angle_beta   90.00
_cell.angle_gamma   90.00
#
_symmetry.space_group_name_H-M   'P 1'
#
loop_
_entity.id
_entity.type
_entity.pdbx_description
1 polymer ?
#
loop_
_entity_poly.entity_id
_entity_poly.type
_entity_poly.pdbx_seq_one_letter_code
_entity_poly.pdbx_strand_id
1 'polypeptide(L)'
;MVIAVQSAACKGAGPGWATATAAGPPSSAAAQATAAKLRKRAWLDMSSPPENAQISPRFGRRLGAPQPRGGNVHPGPQEFMRDSEEFTRCSSQAVERACVGRDELVPMVTSVILPQPVPGAAAIIWAHRGASADAPENTLAAFALAQDQQADGIELDTYRSADGDVVVIHGQTLDRTFPGATGEVTSCTTAQLEALGVPTLAQVLEATTIPINVELKDTSVRDQGLPAAAATQVLRSGASDRVVFSSFNPVGLLGVREVLPEAELAVLLPEQGLSVLPQAVEMFGGKPTEDPYAWLVDNAIPTVHLHRDSIDRATVSACAERGLHVRAWTVDDPERAAELVGLGVRDLITNRPAMIRQALAAR
;
A
#
# COMPACT_ATOMS: atom_id res chain seq x y z
N MET A 1 3.64 -59.39 -17.80
CA MET A 1 3.03 -60.35 -18.73
C MET A 1 1.54 -60.06 -18.76
N VAL A 2 0.89 -60.15 -19.93
CA VAL A 2 -0.47 -59.67 -20.31
C VAL A 2 -0.44 -58.24 -20.89
N ILE A 3 -0.94 -57.88 -22.07
CA ILE A 3 -1.44 -58.55 -23.30
C ILE A 3 -1.21 -57.51 -24.41
N ALA A 4 -0.86 -57.96 -25.61
CA ALA A 4 -0.75 -57.14 -26.81
C ALA A 4 -2.13 -56.78 -27.38
N VAL A 5 -2.26 -55.58 -27.96
CA VAL A 5 -3.17 -55.35 -29.10
C VAL A 5 -2.40 -54.51 -30.12
N GLN A 6 -1.99 -55.17 -31.21
CA GLN A 6 -1.64 -54.56 -32.48
C GLN A 6 -2.75 -54.83 -33.49
N SER A 7 -3.17 -53.78 -34.21
CA SER A 7 -3.57 -53.82 -35.62
C SER A 7 -3.32 -52.41 -36.16
N ALA A 8 -2.24 -52.11 -36.90
CA ALA A 8 -2.00 -52.41 -38.32
C ALA A 8 -3.21 -52.11 -39.21
N ALA A 9 -3.13 -51.34 -40.30
CA ALA A 9 -2.11 -50.51 -40.93
C ALA A 9 -2.79 -49.78 -42.11
N CYS A 10 -2.28 -48.62 -42.53
CA CYS A 10 -2.15 -48.17 -43.93
C CYS A 10 -1.27 -46.90 -43.91
N LYS A 11 0.04 -47.00 -44.17
CA LYS A 11 0.68 -46.72 -45.49
C LYS A 11 0.11 -45.43 -46.11
N GLY A 12 0.82 -44.31 -46.28
CA GLY A 12 2.24 -44.02 -46.37
C GLY A 12 2.45 -43.10 -47.58
N ALA A 13 3.03 -41.92 -47.39
CA ALA A 13 3.79 -41.13 -48.39
C ALA A 13 4.09 -39.71 -47.83
N GLY A 14 5.35 -39.43 -47.51
CA GLY A 14 5.94 -38.13 -47.84
C GLY A 14 6.77 -38.28 -49.12
N PRO A 15 7.63 -37.33 -49.51
CA PRO A 15 7.76 -35.92 -49.11
C PRO A 15 7.74 -34.96 -50.33
N GLY A 16 7.77 -33.64 -50.13
CA GLY A 16 8.00 -32.71 -51.25
C GLY A 16 7.74 -31.25 -50.93
N TRP A 17 8.82 -30.52 -50.68
CA TRP A 17 8.90 -29.10 -50.38
C TRP A 17 8.35 -28.19 -51.50
N ALA A 18 7.64 -27.12 -51.11
CA ALA A 18 7.52 -25.90 -51.90
C ALA A 18 7.60 -24.69 -50.96
N THR A 19 8.66 -23.91 -51.15
CA THR A 19 8.97 -22.64 -50.52
C THR A 19 7.92 -21.59 -50.87
N ALA A 20 7.23 -21.04 -49.87
CA ALA A 20 6.44 -19.82 -50.00
C ALA A 20 7.07 -18.73 -49.14
N THR A 21 7.45 -17.65 -49.83
CA THR A 21 8.08 -16.42 -49.36
C THR A 21 7.28 -15.72 -48.27
N ALA A 22 8.02 -15.19 -47.28
CA ALA A 22 7.52 -14.40 -46.17
C ALA A 22 6.74 -13.17 -46.64
N ALA A 23 5.48 -13.06 -46.19
CA ALA A 23 4.78 -11.80 -46.07
C ALA A 23 4.91 -11.35 -44.60
N GLY A 24 5.48 -10.16 -44.39
CA GLY A 24 5.73 -9.58 -43.07
C GLY A 24 4.43 -9.29 -42.29
N PRO A 25 4.52 -9.10 -40.97
CA PRO A 25 3.36 -8.87 -40.11
C PRO A 25 2.69 -7.52 -40.43
N PRO A 26 1.36 -7.40 -40.29
CA PRO A 26 0.68 -6.14 -40.54
C PRO A 26 1.08 -5.10 -39.49
N SER A 27 1.24 -3.85 -39.94
CA SER A 27 1.58 -2.69 -39.10
C SER A 27 0.58 -2.48 -37.96
N SER A 28 1.10 -2.10 -36.80
CA SER A 28 0.42 -1.90 -35.50
C SER A 28 -0.78 -0.94 -35.48
N ALA A 29 -1.03 -0.17 -36.55
CA ALA A 29 -2.16 0.76 -36.60
C ALA A 29 -3.53 0.09 -36.83
N ALA A 30 -3.58 -1.04 -37.55
CA ALA A 30 -4.85 -1.69 -37.90
C ALA A 30 -5.45 -2.53 -36.75
N ALA A 31 -4.59 -3.10 -35.89
CA ALA A 31 -5.00 -3.84 -34.70
C ALA A 31 -5.53 -2.90 -33.60
N GLN A 32 -4.96 -1.70 -33.45
CA GLN A 32 -5.38 -0.71 -32.45
C GLN A 32 -6.74 -0.07 -32.77
N ALA A 33 -7.07 0.15 -34.06
CA ALA A 33 -8.35 0.73 -34.47
C ALA A 33 -9.56 -0.21 -34.24
N THR A 34 -9.33 -1.53 -34.26
CA THR A 34 -10.40 -2.54 -34.08
C THR A 34 -10.72 -2.75 -32.59
N ALA A 35 -9.71 -2.69 -31.71
CA ALA A 35 -9.90 -2.75 -30.26
C ALA A 35 -10.60 -1.50 -29.69
N ALA A 36 -10.31 -0.30 -30.25
CA ALA A 36 -10.96 0.94 -29.83
C ALA A 36 -12.46 1.01 -30.18
N LYS A 37 -12.87 0.41 -31.31
CA LYS A 37 -14.29 0.33 -31.71
C LYS A 37 -15.11 -0.67 -30.89
N LEU A 38 -14.49 -1.75 -30.40
CA LEU A 38 -15.18 -2.71 -29.53
C LEU A 38 -15.33 -2.20 -28.08
N ARG A 39 -14.39 -1.39 -27.58
CA ARG A 39 -14.47 -0.80 -26.22
C ARG A 39 -15.52 0.31 -26.08
N LYS A 40 -15.75 1.12 -27.11
CA LYS A 40 -16.83 2.14 -27.10
C LYS A 40 -18.24 1.56 -27.06
N ARG A 41 -18.42 0.33 -27.56
CA ARG A 41 -19.74 -0.33 -27.62
C ARG A 41 -20.15 -0.95 -26.27
N ALA A 42 -19.18 -1.38 -25.46
CA ALA A 42 -19.43 -1.86 -24.10
C ALA A 42 -19.75 -0.72 -23.10
N TRP A 43 -19.33 0.51 -23.39
CA TRP A 43 -19.52 1.66 -22.49
C TRP A 43 -20.92 2.30 -22.58
N LEU A 44 -21.64 2.09 -23.68
CA LEU A 44 -22.98 2.68 -23.90
C LEU A 44 -24.15 1.78 -23.42
N ASP A 45 -23.87 0.55 -22.99
CA ASP A 45 -24.91 -0.44 -22.62
C ASP A 45 -25.10 -0.59 -21.09
N MET A 46 -24.38 0.19 -20.28
CA MET A 46 -24.50 0.19 -18.82
C MET A 46 -25.21 1.42 -18.25
N SER A 47 -25.75 2.30 -19.11
CA SER A 47 -26.42 3.53 -18.72
C SER A 47 -27.95 3.38 -18.71
N SER A 48 -28.50 2.48 -17.90
CA SER A 48 -29.93 2.46 -17.55
C SER A 48 -30.17 1.64 -16.27
N PRO A 49 -30.70 2.23 -15.18
CA PRO A 49 -31.07 1.47 -13.98
C PRO A 49 -32.43 0.76 -14.16
N PRO A 50 -32.63 -0.46 -13.65
CA PRO A 50 -33.97 -1.03 -13.53
C PRO A 50 -34.72 -0.43 -12.33
N GLU A 51 -36.01 -0.14 -12.57
CA GLU A 51 -36.96 0.39 -11.59
C GLU A 51 -37.33 -0.62 -10.48
N ASN A 52 -37.56 -0.05 -9.28
CA ASN A 52 -38.49 -0.49 -8.22
C ASN A 52 -38.39 -1.91 -7.64
N ALA A 53 -37.89 -1.99 -6.40
CA ALA A 53 -38.39 -2.94 -5.40
C ALA A 53 -38.53 -2.25 -4.04
N GLN A 54 -39.79 -2.03 -3.65
CA GLN A 54 -40.19 -1.49 -2.35
C GLN A 54 -39.90 -2.49 -1.22
N ILE A 55 -39.23 -2.05 -0.16
CA ILE A 55 -39.21 -2.76 1.13
C ILE A 55 -39.65 -1.77 2.21
N SER A 56 -40.77 -2.10 2.87
CA SER A 56 -41.41 -1.30 3.91
C SER A 56 -40.71 -1.46 5.28
N PRO A 57 -40.58 -0.41 6.10
CA PRO A 57 -40.19 -0.57 7.50
C PRO A 57 -41.42 -0.55 8.43
N ARG A 58 -41.58 -1.61 9.22
CA ARG A 58 -42.35 -1.57 10.46
C ARG A 58 -41.38 -1.88 11.60
N PHE A 59 -41.16 -0.95 12.52
CA PHE A 59 -41.44 -1.13 13.94
C PHE A 59 -41.22 0.21 14.69
N GLY A 60 -42.15 0.50 15.59
CA GLY A 60 -42.39 1.85 16.11
C GLY A 60 -41.65 2.20 17.40
N ARG A 61 -41.67 3.51 17.67
CA ARG A 61 -41.24 4.17 18.90
C ARG A 61 -42.06 3.70 20.11
N ARG A 62 -41.45 3.69 21.30
CA ARG A 62 -41.94 4.45 22.47
C ARG A 62 -40.86 4.67 23.53
N LEU A 63 -41.04 5.80 24.19
CA LEU A 63 -40.19 6.53 25.14
C LEU A 63 -40.26 5.96 26.57
N GLY A 64 -39.26 6.30 27.39
CA GLY A 64 -39.46 6.53 28.84
C GLY A 64 -38.38 5.98 29.77
N ALA A 65 -37.53 6.85 30.30
CA ALA A 65 -36.85 6.66 31.59
C ALA A 65 -37.87 6.90 32.74
N PRO A 66 -37.68 6.35 33.96
CA PRO A 66 -36.78 7.00 34.94
C PRO A 66 -36.04 6.06 35.93
N GLN A 67 -34.95 6.56 36.50
CA GLN A 67 -34.30 6.15 37.77
C GLN A 67 -35.06 6.79 38.97
N PRO A 68 -34.96 6.34 40.26
CA PRO A 68 -33.65 6.20 40.94
C PRO A 68 -33.51 5.29 42.21
N ARG A 69 -32.26 5.25 42.72
CA ARG A 69 -31.75 5.04 44.11
C ARG A 69 -31.71 3.64 44.76
N GLY A 70 -30.49 3.25 45.17
CA GLY A 70 -30.18 2.91 46.57
C GLY A 70 -29.39 1.62 46.84
N GLY A 71 -28.25 1.73 47.53
CA GLY A 71 -27.81 0.71 48.50
C GLY A 71 -26.48 -0.01 48.23
N ASN A 72 -25.43 0.38 48.97
CA ASN A 72 -24.18 -0.35 49.18
C ASN A 72 -24.41 -1.76 49.78
N VAL A 73 -23.43 -2.66 49.63
CA VAL A 73 -22.64 -3.31 50.73
C VAL A 73 -21.80 -4.47 50.17
N HIS A 74 -20.48 -4.41 50.38
CA HIS A 74 -19.53 -5.54 50.25
C HIS A 74 -19.78 -6.60 51.33
N PRO A 75 -19.40 -7.86 51.09
CA PRO A 75 -18.22 -8.37 51.79
C PRO A 75 -17.36 -9.32 50.95
N GLY A 76 -16.04 -9.31 51.22
CA GLY A 76 -15.21 -10.52 51.14
C GLY A 76 -14.70 -10.85 52.56
N PRO A 77 -13.69 -11.71 52.73
CA PRO A 77 -13.32 -12.88 51.92
C PRO A 77 -13.05 -14.11 52.83
N GLN A 78 -13.40 -15.35 52.43
CA GLN A 78 -12.77 -16.55 53.00
C GLN A 78 -12.69 -17.70 51.98
N GLU A 79 -11.44 -18.15 51.78
CA GLU A 79 -10.96 -19.53 51.63
C GLU A 79 -11.54 -20.42 50.52
N PHE A 80 -10.68 -20.79 49.55
CA PHE A 80 -10.38 -22.19 49.27
C PHE A 80 -9.01 -22.28 48.55
N MET A 81 -8.08 -22.99 49.18
CA MET A 81 -6.73 -23.33 48.73
C MET A 81 -6.71 -24.83 48.35
N ARG A 82 -5.79 -25.22 47.44
CA ARG A 82 -5.43 -26.58 46.95
C ARG A 82 -6.24 -27.10 45.76
N ASP A 83 -5.68 -27.71 44.71
CA ASP A 83 -4.32 -28.14 44.34
C ASP A 83 -4.27 -28.34 42.81
N SER A 84 -3.12 -28.09 42.17
CA SER A 84 -2.40 -29.02 41.27
C SER A 84 -1.41 -28.28 40.36
N GLU A 85 -0.15 -28.35 40.76
CA GLU A 85 1.01 -28.18 39.90
C GLU A 85 1.13 -29.39 38.96
N GLU A 86 1.25 -29.16 37.65
CA GLU A 86 1.90 -30.11 36.75
C GLU A 86 2.68 -29.33 35.68
N PHE A 87 3.95 -29.10 36.00
CA PHE A 87 4.97 -28.49 35.18
C PHE A 87 6.02 -29.60 34.93
N THR A 88 6.18 -30.09 33.70
CA THR A 88 7.37 -30.84 33.22
C THR A 88 7.35 -30.76 31.67
N ARG A 89 8.14 -29.90 31.02
CA ARG A 89 9.59 -29.95 30.72
C ARG A 89 9.95 -30.96 29.61
N CYS A 90 10.34 -30.47 28.42
CA CYS A 90 11.42 -30.92 27.51
C CYS A 90 11.13 -30.30 26.11
N SER A 91 12.00 -29.67 25.34
CA SER A 91 13.46 -29.73 25.26
C SER A 91 14.03 -28.39 24.80
N SER A 92 15.02 -27.90 25.54
CA SER A 92 15.94 -26.85 25.15
C SER A 92 17.22 -27.52 24.69
N GLN A 93 17.59 -27.38 23.43
CA GLN A 93 18.96 -27.60 22.97
C GLN A 93 19.46 -26.37 22.22
N ALA A 94 20.42 -25.72 22.89
CA ALA A 94 21.53 -24.95 22.35
C ALA A 94 21.21 -23.72 21.48
N VAL A 95 21.06 -22.57 22.14
CA VAL A 95 21.68 -21.34 21.65
C VAL A 95 22.71 -20.95 22.72
N GLU A 96 23.95 -21.40 22.54
CA GLU A 96 25.08 -20.91 23.31
C GLU A 96 25.21 -19.40 23.07
N ARG A 97 25.04 -18.64 24.14
CA ARG A 97 25.39 -17.21 24.18
C ARG A 97 26.90 -17.09 24.06
N ALA A 98 27.37 -16.74 22.87
CA ALA A 98 28.65 -16.06 22.74
C ALA A 98 28.43 -14.58 23.09
N CYS A 99 28.74 -14.22 24.33
CA CYS A 99 29.04 -12.84 24.67
C CYS A 99 30.30 -12.43 23.88
N VAL A 100 30.10 -11.73 22.76
CA VAL A 100 31.16 -10.99 22.08
C VAL A 100 30.80 -9.50 22.16
N GLY A 101 31.83 -8.71 22.44
CA GLY A 101 31.75 -7.34 22.95
C GLY A 101 30.89 -6.39 22.10
N ARG A 102 30.35 -5.40 22.81
CA ARG A 102 29.91 -4.14 22.24
C ARG A 102 31.13 -3.47 21.62
N ASP A 103 31.26 -3.58 20.31
CA ASP A 103 31.79 -2.57 19.40
C ASP A 103 31.43 -3.00 17.97
N GLU A 104 30.85 -2.05 17.22
CA GLU A 104 30.64 -2.06 15.76
C GLU A 104 29.73 -3.14 15.15
N LEU A 105 28.52 -2.73 14.79
CA LEU A 105 28.01 -2.62 13.41
C LEU A 105 26.51 -2.34 13.51
N VAL A 106 26.13 -1.07 13.39
CA VAL A 106 24.74 -0.74 13.02
C VAL A 106 24.58 -1.34 11.62
N PRO A 107 23.61 -2.25 11.38
CA PRO A 107 23.38 -2.72 10.03
C PRO A 107 23.04 -1.49 9.18
N MET A 108 23.90 -1.20 8.19
CA MET A 108 23.60 -0.22 7.16
C MET A 108 22.40 -0.78 6.42
N VAL A 109 21.20 -0.29 6.76
CA VAL A 109 20.00 -0.49 5.95
C VAL A 109 20.35 0.12 4.61
N THR A 110 20.77 -0.72 3.68
CA THR A 110 21.04 -0.28 2.32
C THR A 110 19.66 -0.14 1.72
N SER A 111 19.12 1.08 1.67
CA SER A 111 17.87 1.33 0.94
C SER A 111 18.07 0.76 -0.46
N VAL A 112 17.35 -0.32 -0.75
CA VAL A 112 17.42 -1.01 -2.04
C VAL A 112 16.70 -0.18 -3.11
N ILE A 113 15.81 0.73 -2.69
CA ILE A 113 14.88 1.36 -3.62
C ILE A 113 15.48 2.64 -4.21
N LEU A 114 16.24 3.48 -3.49
CA LEU A 114 16.67 4.77 -4.05
C LEU A 114 18.13 5.14 -3.75
N PRO A 115 19.01 5.27 -4.77
CA PRO A 115 20.30 5.90 -4.58
C PRO A 115 20.13 7.35 -4.14
N GLN A 116 21.11 7.86 -3.38
CA GLN A 116 21.19 9.27 -3.02
C GLN A 116 20.98 10.16 -4.25
N PRO A 117 20.20 11.25 -4.16
CA PRO A 117 19.87 12.09 -5.31
C PRO A 117 21.14 12.69 -5.94
N VAL A 118 21.55 12.16 -7.09
CA VAL A 118 22.69 12.67 -7.86
C VAL A 118 22.24 13.94 -8.60
N PRO A 119 23.01 15.05 -8.54
CA PRO A 119 22.71 16.24 -9.33
C PRO A 119 22.59 15.89 -10.82
N GLY A 120 21.43 16.19 -11.42
CA GLY A 120 21.13 15.88 -12.83
C GLY A 120 20.42 14.55 -13.08
N ALA A 121 20.17 13.72 -12.05
CA ALA A 121 19.32 12.55 -12.18
C ALA A 121 17.85 12.94 -12.43
N ALA A 122 17.15 12.15 -13.25
CA ALA A 122 15.74 12.33 -13.54
C ALA A 122 14.90 12.22 -12.26
N ALA A 123 13.78 12.94 -12.21
CA ALA A 123 12.81 12.79 -11.13
C ALA A 123 12.15 11.40 -11.18
N ILE A 124 11.87 10.87 -10.00
CA ILE A 124 11.18 9.61 -9.76
C ILE A 124 9.70 9.90 -9.54
N ILE A 125 8.85 9.36 -10.40
CA ILE A 125 7.41 9.62 -10.42
C ILE A 125 6.66 8.44 -9.81
N TRP A 126 6.01 8.71 -8.69
CA TRP A 126 5.12 7.79 -7.98
C TRP A 126 3.66 8.13 -8.34
N ALA A 127 2.94 7.18 -8.94
CA ALA A 127 1.56 7.38 -9.34
C ALA A 127 0.62 7.23 -8.14
N HIS A 128 0.10 8.36 -7.64
CA HIS A 128 -0.76 8.47 -6.46
C HIS A 128 -2.08 7.74 -6.68
N ARG A 129 -2.26 6.61 -5.99
CA ARG A 129 -3.38 5.69 -6.18
C ARG A 129 -3.49 5.17 -7.62
N GLY A 130 -2.35 5.03 -8.31
CA GLY A 130 -2.25 4.79 -9.75
C GLY A 130 -2.34 6.08 -10.58
N ALA A 131 -2.63 5.97 -11.87
CA ALA A 131 -2.89 7.14 -12.74
C ALA A 131 -4.30 7.72 -12.46
N SER A 132 -4.53 8.16 -11.23
CA SER A 132 -5.85 8.45 -10.66
C SER A 132 -6.57 9.65 -11.28
N ALA A 133 -5.86 10.50 -12.02
CA ALA A 133 -6.50 11.53 -12.84
C ALA A 133 -7.19 10.95 -14.11
N ASP A 134 -6.76 9.78 -14.57
CA ASP A 134 -7.18 9.19 -15.85
C ASP A 134 -7.93 7.85 -15.70
N ALA A 135 -7.84 7.22 -14.51
CA ALA A 135 -8.51 5.96 -14.17
C ALA A 135 -8.99 5.97 -12.71
N PRO A 136 -9.97 5.15 -12.32
CA PRO A 136 -10.45 5.10 -10.94
C PRO A 136 -9.32 4.77 -9.95
N GLU A 137 -9.14 5.62 -8.94
CA GLU A 137 -8.08 5.48 -7.92
C GLU A 137 -8.06 4.10 -7.27
N ASN A 138 -6.87 3.61 -6.90
CA ASN A 138 -6.68 2.36 -6.15
C ASN A 138 -7.26 1.11 -6.86
N THR A 139 -7.30 1.11 -8.20
CA THR A 139 -7.71 -0.06 -9.00
C THR A 139 -6.55 -0.65 -9.80
N LEU A 140 -6.63 -1.95 -10.12
CA LEU A 140 -5.67 -2.60 -11.02
C LEU A 140 -5.55 -1.89 -12.37
N ALA A 141 -6.66 -1.31 -12.87
CA ALA A 141 -6.65 -0.53 -14.11
C ALA A 141 -5.84 0.77 -13.98
N ALA A 142 -5.94 1.48 -12.85
CA ALA A 142 -5.15 2.69 -12.61
C ALA A 142 -3.65 2.38 -12.43
N PHE A 143 -3.30 1.25 -11.83
CA PHE A 143 -1.91 0.82 -11.69
C PHE A 143 -1.31 0.37 -13.04
N ALA A 144 -2.06 -0.38 -13.85
CA ALA A 144 -1.65 -0.73 -15.21
C ALA A 144 -1.46 0.52 -16.08
N LEU A 145 -2.38 1.49 -15.99
CA LEU A 145 -2.25 2.76 -16.71
C LEU A 145 -1.05 3.58 -16.22
N ALA A 146 -0.73 3.57 -14.93
CA ALA A 146 0.47 4.22 -14.41
C ALA A 146 1.76 3.66 -15.03
N GLN A 147 1.84 2.33 -15.20
CA GLN A 147 2.96 1.67 -15.89
C GLN A 147 3.02 2.08 -17.38
N ASP A 148 1.88 2.11 -18.07
CA ASP A 148 1.80 2.58 -19.47
C ASP A 148 2.21 4.07 -19.61
N GLN A 149 1.94 4.88 -18.58
CA GLN A 149 2.35 6.27 -18.46
C GLN A 149 3.81 6.46 -17.96
N GLN A 150 4.56 5.37 -17.85
CA GLN A 150 5.96 5.36 -17.41
C GLN A 150 6.16 5.95 -16.00
N ALA A 151 5.24 5.71 -15.06
CA ALA A 151 5.53 5.91 -13.65
C ALA A 151 6.67 4.98 -13.21
N ASP A 152 7.55 5.47 -12.33
CA ASP A 152 8.65 4.64 -11.79
C ASP A 152 8.17 3.77 -10.63
N GLY A 153 7.11 4.20 -9.94
CA GLY A 153 6.45 3.44 -8.89
C GLY A 153 4.97 3.78 -8.82
N ILE A 154 4.20 2.95 -8.12
CA ILE A 154 2.82 3.26 -7.73
C ILE A 154 2.76 3.55 -6.24
N GLU A 155 1.81 4.39 -5.85
CA GLU A 155 1.43 4.60 -4.47
C GLU A 155 -0.02 4.13 -4.30
N LEU A 156 -0.34 3.54 -3.15
CA LEU A 156 -1.66 3.03 -2.84
C LEU A 156 -1.96 3.12 -1.35
N ASP A 157 -3.25 3.13 -1.03
CA ASP A 157 -3.75 3.21 0.34
C ASP A 157 -4.30 1.87 0.81
N THR A 158 -4.08 1.51 2.07
CA THR A 158 -4.55 0.23 2.61
C THR A 158 -5.34 0.34 3.90
N TYR A 159 -6.38 -0.50 3.99
CA TYR A 159 -7.09 -0.82 5.22
C TYR A 159 -7.12 -2.33 5.44
N ARG A 160 -7.48 -2.74 6.66
CA ARG A 160 -7.73 -4.14 7.00
C ARG A 160 -9.23 -4.43 6.95
N SER A 161 -9.64 -5.46 6.22
CA SER A 161 -11.03 -5.93 6.17
C SER A 161 -11.45 -6.59 7.50
N ALA A 162 -12.75 -6.84 7.66
CA ALA A 162 -13.32 -7.45 8.87
C ALA A 162 -12.82 -8.89 9.11
N ASP A 163 -12.55 -9.64 8.03
CA ASP A 163 -11.96 -10.97 8.03
C ASP A 163 -10.42 -10.96 8.00
N GLY A 164 -9.82 -9.78 7.90
CA GLY A 164 -8.43 -9.53 8.27
C GLY A 164 -7.41 -9.47 7.14
N ASP A 165 -7.85 -9.49 5.88
CA ASP A 165 -6.99 -9.21 4.74
C ASP A 165 -6.71 -7.72 4.58
N VAL A 166 -5.69 -7.40 3.79
CA VAL A 166 -5.35 -6.02 3.41
C VAL A 166 -5.98 -5.68 2.07
N VAL A 167 -6.82 -4.64 2.08
CA VAL A 167 -7.57 -4.13 0.93
C VAL A 167 -7.06 -2.76 0.53
N VAL A 168 -7.15 -2.44 -0.76
CA VAL A 168 -6.54 -1.24 -1.35
C VAL A 168 -7.61 -0.20 -1.65
N ILE A 169 -7.75 0.78 -0.75
CA ILE A 169 -8.77 1.82 -0.80
C ILE A 169 -8.36 2.99 0.11
N HIS A 170 -8.61 4.22 -0.33
CA HIS A 170 -8.22 5.42 0.43
C HIS A 170 -9.22 5.79 1.53
N GLY A 171 -10.51 5.57 1.29
CA GLY A 171 -11.57 6.02 2.20
C GLY A 171 -11.76 5.09 3.37
N GLN A 172 -11.87 5.65 4.57
CA GLN A 172 -12.32 4.89 5.74
C GLN A 172 -13.74 4.36 5.56
N THR A 173 -14.59 5.12 4.85
CA THR A 173 -15.97 4.76 4.53
C THR A 173 -16.15 4.48 3.03
N LEU A 174 -17.09 3.59 2.72
CA LEU A 174 -17.37 3.17 1.33
C LEU A 174 -17.97 4.28 0.48
N ASP A 175 -18.82 5.13 1.04
CA ASP A 175 -19.53 6.21 0.35
C ASP A 175 -18.60 7.27 -0.27
N ARG A 176 -17.39 7.43 0.29
CA ARG A 176 -16.35 8.30 -0.27
C ARG A 176 -15.88 7.83 -1.66
N THR A 177 -15.85 6.51 -1.88
CA THR A 177 -15.30 5.90 -3.12
C THR A 177 -16.41 5.41 -4.05
N PHE A 178 -17.49 4.88 -3.47
CA PHE A 178 -18.59 4.23 -4.17
C PHE A 178 -19.90 4.94 -3.84
N PRO A 179 -20.35 5.88 -4.69
CA PRO A 179 -21.63 6.56 -4.49
C PRO A 179 -22.77 5.56 -4.27
N GLY A 180 -23.48 5.69 -3.16
CA GLY A 180 -24.62 4.83 -2.79
C GLY A 180 -24.25 3.61 -1.92
N ALA A 181 -22.98 3.28 -1.74
CA ALA A 181 -22.55 2.36 -0.70
C ALA A 181 -22.52 3.08 0.65
N THR A 182 -22.64 2.35 1.77
CA THR A 182 -22.52 2.91 3.13
C THR A 182 -21.76 1.95 4.04
N GLY A 183 -21.14 2.47 5.09
CA GLY A 183 -20.41 1.69 6.09
C GLY A 183 -18.90 1.92 6.08
N GLU A 184 -18.26 1.50 7.17
CA GLU A 184 -16.80 1.51 7.35
C GLU A 184 -16.17 0.34 6.59
N VAL A 185 -15.06 0.59 5.88
CA VAL A 185 -14.30 -0.44 5.15
C VAL A 185 -13.89 -1.57 6.09
N THR A 186 -13.47 -1.23 7.30
CA THR A 186 -13.02 -2.20 8.33
C THR A 186 -14.14 -3.09 8.87
N SER A 187 -15.40 -2.78 8.57
CA SER A 187 -16.58 -3.58 8.94
C SER A 187 -17.06 -4.51 7.82
N CYS A 188 -16.43 -4.45 6.63
CA CYS A 188 -16.77 -5.29 5.49
C CYS A 188 -15.76 -6.43 5.31
N THR A 189 -16.24 -7.60 4.86
CA THR A 189 -15.35 -8.71 4.51
C THR A 189 -14.64 -8.45 3.18
N THR A 190 -13.51 -9.11 2.94
CA THR A 190 -12.76 -9.03 1.68
C THR A 190 -13.68 -9.27 0.48
N ALA A 191 -14.50 -10.33 0.53
CA ALA A 191 -15.40 -10.69 -0.56
C ALA A 191 -16.46 -9.61 -0.86
N GLN A 192 -16.95 -8.90 0.17
CA GLN A 192 -17.89 -7.78 -0.02
C GLN A 192 -17.21 -6.60 -0.71
N LEU A 193 -15.95 -6.32 -0.36
CA LEU A 193 -15.16 -5.23 -0.93
C LEU A 193 -14.75 -5.53 -2.37
N GLU A 194 -14.34 -6.75 -2.66
CA GLU A 194 -14.03 -7.21 -4.03
C GLU A 194 -15.24 -7.13 -4.95
N ALA A 195 -16.44 -7.42 -4.44
CA ALA A 195 -17.69 -7.27 -5.21
C ALA A 195 -17.99 -5.81 -5.60
N LEU A 196 -17.42 -4.83 -4.88
CA LEU A 196 -17.45 -3.40 -5.24
C LEU A 196 -16.29 -2.99 -6.15
N GLY A 197 -15.35 -3.90 -6.43
CA GLY A 197 -14.16 -3.63 -7.24
C GLY A 197 -12.95 -3.12 -6.45
N VAL A 198 -12.95 -3.24 -5.12
CA VAL A 198 -11.78 -2.95 -4.28
C VAL A 198 -10.79 -4.13 -4.38
N PRO A 199 -9.55 -3.95 -4.87
CA PRO A 199 -8.59 -5.03 -4.91
C PRO A 199 -7.96 -5.28 -3.53
N THR A 200 -7.45 -6.48 -3.33
CA THR A 200 -6.56 -6.81 -2.21
C THR A 200 -5.12 -6.38 -2.52
N LEU A 201 -4.32 -6.14 -1.48
CA LEU A 201 -2.90 -5.85 -1.67
C LEU A 201 -2.18 -7.02 -2.36
N ALA A 202 -2.56 -8.27 -2.07
CA ALA A 202 -2.06 -9.46 -2.76
C ALA A 202 -2.29 -9.40 -4.28
N GLN A 203 -3.49 -9.02 -4.73
CA GLN A 203 -3.78 -8.85 -6.16
C GLN A 203 -2.95 -7.74 -6.80
N VAL A 204 -2.71 -6.63 -6.09
CA VAL A 204 -1.88 -5.54 -6.62
C VAL A 204 -0.40 -5.95 -6.70
N LEU A 205 0.10 -6.67 -5.69
CA LEU A 205 1.47 -7.21 -5.69
C LEU A 205 1.69 -8.18 -6.86
N GLU A 206 0.72 -9.04 -7.16
CA GLU A 206 0.78 -9.96 -8.31
C GLU A 206 0.71 -9.22 -9.65
N ALA A 207 -0.16 -8.21 -9.77
CA ALA A 207 -0.42 -7.51 -11.03
C ALA A 207 0.69 -6.51 -11.43
N THR A 208 1.59 -6.16 -10.52
CA THR A 208 2.58 -5.08 -10.72
C THR A 208 4.00 -5.58 -10.45
N THR A 209 4.96 -5.07 -11.21
CA THR A 209 6.38 -5.40 -11.05
C THR A 209 7.24 -4.19 -10.69
N ILE A 210 6.67 -2.98 -10.75
CA ILE A 210 7.38 -1.74 -10.38
C ILE A 210 7.35 -1.53 -8.86
N PRO A 211 8.21 -0.66 -8.32
CA PRO A 211 8.14 -0.21 -6.93
C PRO A 211 6.74 0.20 -6.46
N ILE A 212 6.41 -0.12 -5.21
CA ILE A 212 5.13 0.19 -4.58
C ILE A 212 5.37 0.92 -3.26
N ASN A 213 4.69 2.05 -3.08
CA ASN A 213 4.48 2.65 -1.77
C ASN A 213 3.13 2.23 -1.19
N VAL A 214 3.15 1.48 -0.09
CA VAL A 214 1.96 1.03 0.63
C VAL A 214 1.70 1.97 1.80
N GLU A 215 0.71 2.86 1.67
CA GLU A 215 0.24 3.68 2.79
C GLU A 215 -0.65 2.86 3.72
N LEU A 216 -0.28 2.81 5.00
CA LEU A 216 -1.06 2.21 6.09
C LEU A 216 -1.99 3.28 6.67
N LYS A 217 -3.31 3.16 6.40
CA LYS A 217 -4.33 4.12 6.86
C LYS A 217 -4.79 3.93 8.31
N ASP A 218 -4.12 3.09 9.10
CA ASP A 218 -4.49 2.93 10.52
C ASP A 218 -4.09 4.17 11.32
N THR A 219 -5.06 5.06 11.50
CA THR A 219 -4.93 6.28 12.32
C THR A 219 -5.37 6.06 13.76
N SER A 220 -5.49 4.82 14.22
CA SER A 220 -5.85 4.55 15.60
C SER A 220 -4.60 4.50 16.50
N VAL A 221 -4.78 4.87 17.78
CA VAL A 221 -3.70 4.88 18.77
C VAL A 221 -3.20 3.47 19.10
N ARG A 222 -4.03 2.44 18.87
CA ARG A 222 -3.67 1.04 19.09
C ARG A 222 -3.69 0.33 17.75
N ASP A 223 -2.58 -0.30 17.40
CA ASP A 223 -2.47 -1.12 16.19
C ASP A 223 -3.67 -2.08 16.07
N GLN A 224 -4.42 -1.97 14.95
CA GLN A 224 -5.52 -2.87 14.62
C GLN A 224 -5.07 -4.07 13.77
N GLY A 225 -3.76 -4.31 13.69
CA GLY A 225 -3.11 -5.40 12.98
C GLY A 225 -2.82 -5.10 11.51
N LEU A 226 -3.04 -3.87 11.03
CA LEU A 226 -2.79 -3.50 9.63
C LEU A 226 -1.29 -3.57 9.26
N PRO A 227 -0.33 -3.00 10.03
CA PRO A 227 1.09 -3.09 9.73
C PRO A 227 1.57 -4.54 9.60
N ALA A 228 1.23 -5.39 10.58
CA ALA A 228 1.61 -6.80 10.58
C ALA A 228 0.97 -7.59 9.42
N ALA A 229 -0.31 -7.33 9.11
CA ALA A 229 -1.00 -7.96 7.99
C ALA A 229 -0.37 -7.57 6.64
N ALA A 230 -0.09 -6.28 6.42
CA ALA A 230 0.51 -5.78 5.19
C ALA A 230 1.94 -6.32 5.01
N ALA A 231 2.76 -6.26 6.07
CA ALA A 231 4.10 -6.83 6.07
C ALA A 231 4.10 -8.34 5.77
N THR A 232 3.15 -9.09 6.34
CA THR A 232 2.99 -10.53 6.08
C THR A 232 2.65 -10.81 4.61
N GLN A 233 1.74 -10.04 4.01
CA GLN A 233 1.37 -10.21 2.61
C GLN A 233 2.56 -9.89 1.68
N VAL A 234 3.28 -8.79 1.94
CA VAL A 234 4.46 -8.41 1.17
C VAL A 234 5.56 -9.48 1.27
N LEU A 235 5.88 -9.94 2.48
CA LEU A 235 6.86 -11.01 2.70
C LEU A 235 6.50 -12.29 1.95
N ARG A 236 5.22 -12.72 2.02
CA ARG A 236 4.75 -13.93 1.33
C ARG A 236 4.76 -13.83 -0.19
N SER A 237 4.56 -12.62 -0.73
CA SER A 237 4.60 -12.37 -2.17
C SER A 237 6.03 -12.38 -2.74
N GLY A 238 7.05 -12.27 -1.90
CA GLY A 238 8.44 -12.11 -2.32
C GLY A 238 8.77 -10.73 -2.88
N ALA A 239 7.90 -9.73 -2.67
CA ALA A 239 8.06 -8.36 -3.19
C ALA A 239 8.73 -7.39 -2.19
N SER A 240 9.35 -7.90 -1.13
CA SER A 240 9.94 -7.09 -0.05
C SER A 240 11.00 -6.09 -0.54
N ASP A 241 11.69 -6.38 -1.64
CA ASP A 241 12.75 -5.56 -2.23
C ASP A 241 12.24 -4.34 -3.01
N ARG A 242 10.94 -4.27 -3.31
CA ARG A 242 10.32 -3.20 -4.09
C ARG A 242 9.17 -2.50 -3.37
N VAL A 243 8.98 -2.76 -2.08
CA VAL A 243 7.92 -2.16 -1.27
C VAL A 243 8.50 -1.22 -0.22
N VAL A 244 7.98 -0.01 -0.16
CA VAL A 244 8.14 0.92 0.95
C VAL A 244 6.80 1.09 1.66
N PHE A 245 6.81 1.08 2.98
CA PHE A 245 5.61 1.32 3.79
C PHE A 245 5.59 2.76 4.27
N SER A 246 4.44 3.43 4.16
CA SER A 246 4.28 4.78 4.68
C SER A 246 3.07 4.93 5.61
N SER A 247 3.10 5.87 6.54
CA SER A 247 1.92 6.19 7.36
C SER A 247 1.99 7.58 7.98
N PHE A 248 0.83 8.19 8.23
CA PHE A 248 0.68 9.36 9.10
C PHE A 248 0.77 9.00 10.59
N ASN A 249 0.71 7.71 10.93
CA ASN A 249 0.93 7.18 12.26
C ASN A 249 2.40 6.72 12.38
N PRO A 250 3.34 7.60 12.82
CA PRO A 250 4.76 7.27 12.87
C PRO A 250 5.07 6.10 13.81
N VAL A 251 4.29 5.91 14.88
CA VAL A 251 4.50 4.82 15.84
C VAL A 251 3.96 3.50 15.29
N GLY A 252 2.74 3.50 14.74
CA GLY A 252 2.16 2.31 14.10
C GLY A 252 2.98 1.80 12.92
N LEU A 253 3.65 2.70 12.18
CA LEU A 253 4.56 2.35 11.10
C LEU A 253 5.70 1.41 11.54
N LEU A 254 6.21 1.57 12.77
CA LEU A 254 7.27 0.72 13.31
C LEU A 254 6.83 -0.75 13.46
N GLY A 255 5.53 -1.01 13.62
CA GLY A 255 4.96 -2.35 13.73
C GLY A 255 5.20 -3.23 12.50
N VAL A 256 5.47 -2.64 11.33
CA VAL A 256 5.88 -3.38 10.12
C VAL A 256 7.13 -4.22 10.39
N ARG A 257 8.09 -3.70 11.17
CA ARG A 257 9.38 -4.35 11.43
C ARG A 257 9.30 -5.52 12.39
N GLU A 258 8.17 -5.72 13.07
CA GLU A 258 7.94 -6.95 13.84
C GLU A 258 7.84 -8.18 12.93
N VAL A 259 7.40 -7.98 11.68
CA VAL A 259 7.26 -9.04 10.67
C VAL A 259 8.37 -8.97 9.61
N LEU A 260 8.73 -7.75 9.18
CA LEU A 260 9.73 -7.52 8.14
C LEU A 260 10.81 -6.53 8.66
N PRO A 261 11.84 -7.00 9.39
CA PRO A 261 12.83 -6.13 10.05
C PRO A 261 13.56 -5.17 9.10
N GLU A 262 13.81 -5.61 7.87
CA GLU A 262 14.50 -4.84 6.82
C GLU A 262 13.55 -3.95 5.99
N ALA A 263 12.29 -3.80 6.41
CA ALA A 263 11.33 -2.98 5.67
C ALA A 263 11.79 -1.53 5.54
N GLU A 264 11.69 -1.01 4.31
CA GLU A 264 11.84 0.42 4.06
C GLU A 264 10.58 1.15 4.56
N LEU A 265 10.79 2.16 5.41
CA LEU A 265 9.74 2.92 6.06
C LEU A 265 9.82 4.39 5.64
N ALA A 266 8.66 5.04 5.50
CA ALA A 266 8.55 6.46 5.26
C ALA A 266 7.44 7.12 6.10
N VAL A 267 7.73 8.21 6.80
CA VAL A 267 6.70 8.93 7.57
C VAL A 267 5.99 9.94 6.69
N LEU A 268 4.66 9.90 6.67
CA LEU A 268 3.79 10.89 6.02
C LEU A 268 3.52 12.05 6.96
N LEU A 269 3.71 13.26 6.44
CA LEU A 269 3.52 14.50 7.18
C LEU A 269 2.60 15.45 6.41
N PRO A 270 1.64 16.09 7.10
CA PRO A 270 0.70 17.03 6.51
C PRO A 270 1.40 18.35 6.12
N GLU A 271 0.62 19.36 5.74
CA GLU A 271 1.11 20.68 5.31
C GLU A 271 2.04 21.37 6.32
N GLN A 272 1.92 21.06 7.61
CA GLN A 272 2.81 21.59 8.65
C GLN A 272 4.22 20.95 8.63
N GLY A 273 4.43 19.92 7.82
CA GLY A 273 5.72 19.25 7.63
C GLY A 273 6.25 18.61 8.91
N LEU A 274 7.58 18.63 9.07
CA LEU A 274 8.28 17.99 10.20
C LEU A 274 7.92 18.56 11.58
N SER A 275 7.36 19.77 11.65
CA SER A 275 7.01 20.42 12.91
C SER A 275 5.94 19.68 13.71
N VAL A 276 5.09 18.88 13.05
CA VAL A 276 4.04 18.10 13.73
C VAL A 276 4.50 16.72 14.18
N LEU A 277 5.66 16.25 13.73
CA LEU A 277 6.14 14.90 14.04
C LEU A 277 6.24 14.65 15.56
N PRO A 278 6.78 15.56 16.40
CA PRO A 278 6.78 15.40 17.86
C PRO A 278 5.40 15.11 18.44
N GLN A 279 4.39 15.88 18.01
CA GLN A 279 3.02 15.77 18.48
C GLN A 279 2.37 14.48 17.98
N ALA A 280 2.63 14.09 16.72
CA ALA A 280 2.15 12.84 16.17
C ALA A 280 2.72 11.63 16.94
N VAL A 281 4.03 11.62 17.23
CA VAL A 281 4.67 10.55 18.01
C VAL A 281 4.00 10.42 19.38
N GLU A 282 3.80 11.51 20.11
CA GLU A 282 3.14 11.50 21.41
C GLU A 282 1.67 11.05 21.32
N MET A 283 0.92 11.59 20.36
CA MET A 283 -0.49 11.26 20.13
C MET A 283 -0.70 9.76 19.87
N PHE A 284 0.22 9.11 19.17
CA PHE A 284 0.18 7.68 18.88
C PHE A 284 0.92 6.83 19.92
N GLY A 285 1.16 7.36 21.13
CA GLY A 285 1.67 6.59 22.27
C GLY A 285 3.19 6.37 22.26
N GLY A 286 3.92 7.05 21.39
CA GLY A 286 5.38 7.06 21.38
C GLY A 286 5.97 7.98 22.44
N LYS A 287 7.27 7.82 22.70
CA LYS A 287 8.01 8.72 23.59
C LYS A 287 8.11 10.11 22.94
N PRO A 288 7.76 11.21 23.63
CA PRO A 288 7.93 12.55 23.10
C PRO A 288 9.37 12.78 22.61
N THR A 289 9.49 13.46 21.47
CA THR A 289 10.77 13.88 20.90
C THR A 289 10.78 15.39 20.71
N GLU A 290 11.90 16.04 21.01
CA GLU A 290 12.06 17.47 20.74
C GLU A 290 12.68 17.73 19.36
N ASP A 291 13.43 16.76 18.84
CA ASP A 291 14.04 16.82 17.51
C ASP A 291 13.38 15.79 16.58
N PRO A 292 12.55 16.24 15.61
CA PRO A 292 11.89 15.35 14.67
C PRO A 292 12.89 14.61 13.77
N TYR A 293 14.03 15.22 13.45
CA TYR A 293 15.03 14.61 12.59
C TYR A 293 15.80 13.52 13.33
N ALA A 294 16.20 13.77 14.57
CA ALA A 294 16.86 12.76 15.40
C ALA A 294 15.95 11.54 15.59
N TRP A 295 14.64 11.76 15.81
CA TRP A 295 13.69 10.67 15.93
C TRP A 295 13.62 9.78 14.68
N LEU A 296 13.64 10.38 13.47
CA LEU A 296 13.65 9.61 12.22
C LEU A 296 14.93 8.77 12.09
N VAL A 297 16.10 9.36 12.39
CA VAL A 297 17.40 8.69 12.32
C VAL A 297 17.48 7.55 13.35
N ASP A 298 17.12 7.82 14.60
CA ASP A 298 17.15 6.85 15.71
C ASP A 298 16.22 5.66 15.46
N ASN A 299 15.12 5.87 14.72
CA ASN A 299 14.20 4.82 14.31
C ASN A 299 14.52 4.26 12.92
N ALA A 300 15.67 4.61 12.32
CA ALA A 300 16.10 4.16 11.00
C ALA A 300 15.03 4.34 9.91
N ILE A 301 14.35 5.49 9.88
CA ILE A 301 13.36 5.86 8.87
C ILE A 301 14.05 6.80 7.88
N PRO A 302 14.48 6.31 6.70
CA PRO A 302 15.31 7.10 5.78
C PRO A 302 14.51 8.11 4.96
N THR A 303 13.18 7.99 4.89
CA THR A 303 12.37 8.77 3.95
C THR A 303 11.24 9.52 4.67
N VAL A 304 11.04 10.77 4.28
CA VAL A 304 9.90 11.61 4.72
C VAL A 304 9.04 11.97 3.52
N HIS A 305 7.74 11.73 3.66
CA HIS A 305 6.74 12.15 2.69
C HIS A 305 6.15 13.49 3.13
N LEU A 306 6.56 14.57 2.47
CA LEU A 306 6.17 15.92 2.82
C LEU A 306 5.10 16.43 1.88
N HIS A 307 4.08 17.09 2.43
CA HIS A 307 3.13 17.82 1.61
C HIS A 307 3.88 18.86 0.78
N ARG A 308 3.56 18.98 -0.51
CA ARG A 308 4.30 19.82 -1.47
C ARG A 308 4.48 21.26 -1.00
N ASP A 309 3.51 21.82 -0.27
CA ASP A 309 3.50 23.22 0.15
C ASP A 309 4.37 23.46 1.41
N SER A 310 4.79 22.38 2.08
CA SER A 310 5.69 22.41 3.24
C SER A 310 7.18 22.40 2.88
N ILE A 311 7.51 22.24 1.59
CA ILE A 311 8.88 21.98 1.13
C ILE A 311 9.52 23.27 0.65
N ASP A 312 10.64 23.63 1.29
CA ASP A 312 11.51 24.72 0.88
C ASP A 312 12.99 24.28 0.88
N ARG A 313 13.89 25.20 0.52
CA ARG A 313 15.34 24.92 0.51
C ARG A 313 15.87 24.52 1.89
N ALA A 314 15.38 25.14 2.95
CA ALA A 314 15.85 24.86 4.31
C ALA A 314 15.50 23.43 4.73
N THR A 315 14.28 22.99 4.43
CA THR A 315 13.79 21.64 4.72
C THR A 315 14.55 20.58 3.93
N VAL A 316 14.75 20.80 2.62
CA VAL A 316 15.51 19.86 1.77
C VAL A 316 16.97 19.76 2.24
N SER A 317 17.63 20.88 2.53
CA SER A 317 19.00 20.87 3.05
C SER A 317 19.10 20.16 4.40
N ALA A 318 18.18 20.43 5.33
CA ALA A 318 18.19 19.81 6.65
C ALA A 318 17.98 18.28 6.59
N CYS A 319 17.13 17.80 5.67
CA CYS A 319 16.97 16.38 5.39
C CYS A 319 18.25 15.78 4.80
N ALA A 320 18.82 16.40 3.77
CA ALA A 320 20.02 15.91 3.08
C ALA A 320 21.24 15.82 4.01
N GLU A 321 21.45 16.82 4.87
CA GLU A 321 22.52 16.84 5.88
C GLU A 321 22.47 15.65 6.85
N ARG A 322 21.30 15.01 6.98
CA ARG A 322 21.02 13.89 7.89
C ARG A 322 20.79 12.58 7.14
N GLY A 323 21.02 12.57 5.82
CA GLY A 323 20.82 11.38 4.98
C GLY A 323 19.34 11.00 4.78
N LEU A 324 18.41 11.94 5.00
CA LEU A 324 16.98 11.71 4.81
C LEU A 324 16.55 12.07 3.38
N HIS A 325 15.74 11.20 2.78
CA HIS A 325 15.13 11.39 1.48
C HIS A 325 13.78 12.09 1.61
N VAL A 326 13.52 13.05 0.72
CA VAL A 326 12.24 13.76 0.65
C VAL A 326 11.44 13.24 -0.55
N ARG A 327 10.22 12.77 -0.28
CA ARG A 327 9.20 12.49 -1.30
C ARG A 327 8.06 13.48 -1.17
N ALA A 328 7.79 14.25 -2.21
CA ALA A 328 6.75 15.27 -2.18
C ALA A 328 5.38 14.73 -2.61
N TRP A 329 4.32 15.08 -1.89
CA TRP A 329 2.94 14.68 -2.23
C TRP A 329 1.93 15.82 -2.04
N THR A 330 0.79 15.87 -2.73
CA THR A 330 0.57 15.34 -4.09
C THR A 330 0.89 16.46 -5.09
N VAL A 331 1.81 16.22 -6.02
CA VAL A 331 2.37 17.21 -6.95
C VAL A 331 1.73 17.05 -8.33
N ASP A 332 0.63 17.75 -8.57
CA ASP A 332 -0.09 17.71 -9.86
C ASP A 332 0.23 18.90 -10.78
N ASP A 333 0.91 19.92 -10.24
CA ASP A 333 1.28 21.13 -10.96
C ASP A 333 2.70 21.01 -11.55
N PRO A 334 2.86 21.15 -12.88
CA PRO A 334 4.17 21.08 -13.54
C PRO A 334 5.20 22.13 -13.10
N GLU A 335 4.76 23.34 -12.73
CA GLU A 335 5.67 24.40 -12.29
C GLU A 335 6.20 24.08 -10.90
N ARG A 336 5.32 23.65 -9.98
CA ARG A 336 5.73 23.19 -8.66
C ARG A 336 6.61 21.95 -8.72
N ALA A 337 6.32 21.01 -9.62
CA ALA A 337 7.19 19.86 -9.85
C ALA A 337 8.62 20.30 -10.23
N ALA A 338 8.75 21.22 -11.19
CA ALA A 338 10.05 21.74 -11.62
C ALA A 338 10.77 22.50 -10.49
N GLU A 339 10.03 23.28 -9.69
CA GLU A 339 10.58 23.98 -8.54
C GLU A 339 11.14 23.01 -7.48
N LEU A 340 10.36 21.99 -7.08
CA LEU A 340 10.77 20.97 -6.13
C LEU A 340 12.02 20.21 -6.60
N VAL A 341 12.06 19.86 -7.89
CA VAL A 341 13.24 19.26 -8.52
C VAL A 341 14.45 20.18 -8.47
N GLY A 342 14.26 21.49 -8.67
CA GLY A 342 15.30 22.52 -8.53
C GLY A 342 15.77 22.74 -7.09
N LEU A 343 14.94 22.43 -6.09
CA LEU A 343 15.31 22.41 -4.67
C LEU A 343 16.11 21.16 -4.29
N GLY A 344 16.07 20.10 -5.11
CA GLY A 344 16.77 18.84 -4.88
C GLY A 344 15.87 17.65 -4.54
N VAL A 345 14.54 17.83 -4.51
CA VAL A 345 13.58 16.73 -4.37
C VAL A 345 13.60 15.88 -5.63
N ARG A 346 13.72 14.55 -5.50
CA ARG A 346 13.67 13.65 -6.65
C ARG A 346 12.40 12.83 -6.73
N ASP A 347 11.79 12.51 -5.60
CA ASP A 347 10.59 11.69 -5.56
C ASP A 347 9.32 12.55 -5.52
N LEU A 348 8.46 12.40 -6.52
CA LEU A 348 7.20 13.14 -6.64
C LEU A 348 6.03 12.14 -6.72
N ILE A 349 5.11 12.23 -5.76
CA ILE A 349 3.81 11.54 -5.78
C ILE A 349 2.81 12.43 -6.53
N THR A 350 2.18 11.92 -7.58
CA THR A 350 1.28 12.69 -8.46
C THR A 350 0.08 11.87 -8.94
N ASN A 351 -1.07 12.51 -9.12
CA ASN A 351 -2.22 11.91 -9.79
C ASN A 351 -2.03 11.81 -11.31
N ARG A 352 -1.05 12.53 -11.88
CA ARG A 352 -0.89 12.77 -13.32
C ARG A 352 0.51 12.35 -13.81
N PRO A 353 0.89 11.06 -13.74
CA PRO A 353 2.27 10.64 -13.96
C PRO A 353 2.81 11.01 -15.35
N ALA A 354 2.04 10.81 -16.43
CA ALA A 354 2.47 11.19 -17.78
C ALA A 354 2.69 12.70 -17.94
N MET A 355 1.78 13.52 -17.41
CA MET A 355 1.86 14.99 -17.51
C MET A 355 3.11 15.52 -16.82
N ILE A 356 3.36 15.09 -15.57
CA ILE A 356 4.52 15.54 -14.81
C ILE A 356 5.82 15.08 -15.46
N ARG A 357 5.90 13.82 -15.92
CA ARG A 357 7.08 13.33 -16.63
C ARG A 357 7.37 14.13 -17.89
N GLN A 358 6.35 14.39 -18.72
CA GLN A 358 6.50 15.18 -19.94
C GLN A 358 6.97 16.61 -19.63
N ALA A 359 6.42 17.25 -18.60
CA ALA A 359 6.78 18.61 -18.24
C ALA A 359 8.21 18.73 -17.73
N LEU A 360 8.70 17.73 -16.99
CA LEU A 360 10.08 17.70 -16.50
C LEU A 360 11.09 17.36 -17.60
N ALA A 361 10.71 16.52 -18.58
CA ALA A 361 11.57 16.19 -19.72
C ALA A 361 11.73 17.34 -20.74
N ALA A 362 10.81 18.31 -20.73
CA ALA A 362 10.82 19.45 -21.65
C ALA A 362 11.73 20.62 -21.20
N ARG A 363 12.49 20.46 -20.11
CA ARG A 363 13.32 21.50 -19.47
C ARG A 363 14.79 21.13 -19.51
#